data_AF-A0A2P8DT50-F1
#
_entry.id   AF-A0A2P8DT50-F1
#
_cell.length_a   1.000
_cell.length_b   1.000
_cell.length_c   1.000
_cell.angle_alpha   90.00
_cell.angle_beta   90.00
_cell.angle_gamma   90.00
#
_symmetry.space_group_name_H-M   'P 1'
#
loop_
_entity.id
_entity.type
_entity.pdbx_description
1 polymer ?
#
loop_
_entity_poly.entity_id
_entity_poly.type
_entity_poly.pdbx_seq_one_letter_code
_entity_poly.pdbx_strand_id
1 'polypeptide(L)'
;MTSEISKDGKAARPFVTDIEPYFFGRPVTYVDAGAHNGSVFRQLLASGFYVREAHLVEPNPRTFEALRATAEDVHNVNHVACHNIALSSAAGTVTMRDEDSMTHVVADPSHEPSDSGTFEIETTTLDDLIQRSGIGHINLLKIDVEGHELQVLEGASKALTEEAVDILYIETGLDPASEQHVLYKDVEEALQPYGYRVLRFYEQRNEWLDDSPVLRRTNIAFVSSSFAERHPYKLSRELVRLRKRNDQLSETNDELKQKNDELSTANDALQQRIDELFTEVGTLREQVSTIRSLEREREEARTAAATAAKQLAETEQQAREVEQRLTHERDEFVKYADGLQKRYVGVLQSRTWRVMAPARVAGRFVRRLRGRPAARSKMPKRPAVHDHGPSIGHGERNRPSAHP
;
A
#
# COMPACT_ATOMS: atom_id res chain seq x y z
N MET A 1 -0.33 -22.72 0.15
CA MET A 1 0.70 -23.70 -0.23
C MET A 1 0.94 -24.61 0.97
N THR A 2 0.28 -25.75 1.00
CA THR A 2 0.48 -26.81 2.00
C THR A 2 1.70 -27.63 1.58
N SER A 3 2.84 -27.40 2.23
CA SER A 3 4.03 -28.24 2.02
C SER A 3 3.81 -29.60 2.67
N GLU A 4 4.05 -30.65 1.90
CA GLU A 4 4.13 -32.04 2.36
C GLU A 4 5.16 -32.15 3.48
N ILE A 5 4.73 -32.65 4.65
CA ILE A 5 5.59 -32.87 5.81
C ILE A 5 5.82 -34.37 5.94
N SER A 6 7.10 -34.75 6.03
CA SER A 6 7.60 -36.12 6.11
C SER A 6 7.00 -36.92 7.28
N LYS A 7 6.96 -38.25 7.11
CA LYS A 7 6.25 -39.21 7.97
C LYS A 7 6.90 -39.45 9.34
N ASP A 8 8.05 -38.84 9.65
CA ASP A 8 8.84 -39.18 10.85
C ASP A 8 8.59 -38.28 12.07
N GLY A 9 7.79 -37.21 11.94
CA GLY A 9 7.59 -36.18 12.98
C GLY A 9 6.27 -36.22 13.74
N LYS A 10 5.61 -37.37 13.89
CA LYS A 10 4.27 -37.47 14.53
C LYS A 10 4.30 -37.66 16.04
N ALA A 11 5.40 -38.16 16.60
CA ALA A 11 5.43 -38.71 17.96
C ALA A 11 5.40 -37.60 19.03
N ALA A 12 6.27 -36.58 18.94
CA ALA A 12 6.36 -35.50 19.93
C ALA A 12 5.20 -34.48 19.90
N ARG A 13 4.38 -34.46 18.83
CA ARG A 13 3.32 -33.44 18.67
C ARG A 13 2.21 -33.49 19.71
N PRO A 14 1.65 -34.65 20.08
CA PRO A 14 0.60 -34.72 21.11
C PRO A 14 1.12 -34.28 22.48
N PHE A 15 2.34 -34.68 22.85
CA PHE A 15 2.96 -34.25 24.09
C PHE A 15 3.10 -32.73 24.15
N VAL A 16 3.75 -32.13 23.14
CA VAL A 16 3.96 -30.68 23.10
C VAL A 16 2.63 -29.92 23.08
N THR A 17 1.63 -30.40 22.35
CA THR A 17 0.28 -29.80 22.31
C THR A 17 -0.40 -29.81 23.69
N ASP A 18 -0.21 -30.87 24.46
CA ASP A 18 -0.81 -30.99 25.79
C ASP A 18 -0.15 -30.07 26.82
N ILE A 19 1.15 -29.80 26.68
CA ILE A 19 1.90 -28.97 27.63
C ILE A 19 2.03 -27.50 27.21
N GLU A 20 1.86 -27.16 25.92
CA GLU A 20 1.88 -25.77 25.39
C GLU A 20 1.04 -24.81 26.25
N PRO A 21 -0.18 -25.16 26.71
CA PRO A 21 -0.99 -24.24 27.50
C PRO A 21 -0.32 -23.74 28.79
N TYR A 22 0.59 -24.52 29.37
CA TYR A 22 1.27 -24.16 30.61
C TYR A 22 2.42 -23.15 30.39
N PHE A 23 2.98 -23.13 29.18
CA PHE A 23 4.20 -22.38 28.86
C PHE A 23 4.01 -21.35 27.75
N PHE A 24 2.79 -21.13 27.27
CA PHE A 24 2.53 -20.21 26.17
C PHE A 24 3.07 -18.79 26.42
N GLY A 25 4.04 -18.40 25.58
CA GLY A 25 4.74 -17.10 25.66
C GLY A 25 5.69 -16.97 26.85
N ARG A 26 5.96 -18.06 27.60
CA ARG A 26 6.89 -18.07 28.72
C ARG A 26 8.22 -18.72 28.28
N PRO A 27 9.37 -18.15 28.67
CA PRO A 27 10.65 -18.78 28.41
C PRO A 27 10.77 -20.10 29.17
N VAL A 28 11.26 -21.13 28.48
CA VAL A 28 11.42 -22.50 28.99
C VAL A 28 12.90 -22.83 29.06
N THR A 29 13.34 -23.35 30.21
CA THR A 29 14.61 -24.07 30.33
C THR A 29 14.36 -25.56 30.12
N TYR A 30 14.99 -26.12 29.09
CA TYR A 30 14.85 -27.51 28.63
C TYR A 30 16.12 -28.30 28.94
N VAL A 31 15.97 -29.51 29.47
CA VAL A 31 17.07 -30.46 29.65
C VAL A 31 16.70 -31.77 28.97
N ASP A 32 17.61 -32.31 28.16
CA ASP A 32 17.43 -33.56 27.42
C ASP A 32 18.55 -34.54 27.79
N ALA A 33 18.22 -35.51 28.64
CA ALA A 33 19.11 -36.62 29.00
C ALA A 33 18.92 -37.74 27.96
N GLY A 34 19.95 -37.96 27.14
CA GLY A 34 19.84 -38.81 25.95
C GLY A 34 19.31 -38.04 24.75
N ALA A 35 19.98 -36.93 24.42
CA ALA A 35 19.57 -36.05 23.34
C ALA A 35 19.81 -36.65 21.94
N HIS A 36 20.60 -37.73 21.84
CA HIS A 36 21.00 -38.36 20.59
C HIS A 36 21.49 -37.29 19.60
N ASN A 37 20.93 -37.24 18.39
CA ASN A 37 21.27 -36.27 17.35
C ASN A 37 20.51 -34.93 17.44
N GLY A 38 19.82 -34.65 18.55
CA GLY A 38 19.06 -33.41 18.76
C GLY A 38 17.76 -33.30 17.96
N SER A 39 17.26 -34.39 17.38
CA SER A 39 16.01 -34.38 16.59
C SER A 39 14.79 -33.99 17.43
N VAL A 40 14.69 -34.46 18.67
CA VAL A 40 13.60 -34.11 19.59
C VAL A 40 13.67 -32.62 19.96
N PHE A 41 14.86 -32.12 20.27
CA PHE A 41 15.09 -30.68 20.49
C PHE A 41 14.64 -29.83 19.29
N ARG A 42 15.02 -30.20 18.05
CA ARG A 42 14.56 -29.50 16.85
C ARG A 42 13.04 -29.53 16.68
N GLN A 43 12.41 -30.67 16.97
CA GLN A 43 10.96 -30.79 16.91
C GLN A 43 10.26 -29.89 17.96
N LEU A 44 10.83 -29.80 19.16
CA LEU A 44 10.33 -28.90 20.20
C LEU A 44 10.38 -27.44 19.73
N LEU A 45 11.50 -26.99 19.13
CA LEU A 45 11.60 -25.63 18.58
C LEU A 45 10.62 -25.38 17.44
N ALA A 46 10.48 -26.33 16.51
CA ALA A 46 9.57 -26.23 15.37
C ALA A 46 8.08 -26.15 15.78
N SER A 47 7.74 -26.57 17.00
CA SER A 47 6.38 -26.45 17.54
C SER A 47 5.99 -25.02 17.93
N GLY A 48 6.95 -24.09 18.01
CA GLY A 48 6.74 -22.73 18.52
C GLY A 48 6.94 -22.60 20.04
N PHE A 49 7.45 -23.63 20.71
CA PHE A 49 7.83 -23.54 22.12
C PHE A 49 8.95 -22.51 22.30
N TYR A 50 8.78 -21.57 23.24
CA TYR A 50 9.79 -20.57 23.50
C TYR A 50 10.87 -21.12 24.45
N VAL A 51 11.81 -21.88 23.88
CA VAL A 51 12.98 -22.37 24.61
C VAL A 51 13.99 -21.23 24.75
N ARG A 52 14.24 -20.80 25.98
CA ARG A 52 15.26 -19.79 26.30
C ARG A 52 16.63 -20.44 26.43
N GLU A 53 16.66 -21.60 27.07
CA GLU A 53 17.88 -22.28 27.48
C GLU A 53 17.71 -23.79 27.30
N ALA A 54 18.70 -24.45 26.72
CA ALA A 54 18.67 -25.90 26.48
C ALA A 54 20.00 -26.55 26.90
N HIS A 55 19.93 -27.63 27.67
CA HIS A 55 21.07 -28.48 28.03
C HIS A 55 20.84 -29.87 27.45
N LEU A 56 21.64 -30.24 26.47
CA LEU A 56 21.49 -31.47 25.69
C LEU A 56 22.64 -32.41 26.06
N VAL A 57 22.31 -33.56 26.66
CA VAL A 57 23.31 -34.52 27.16
C VAL A 57 23.32 -35.75 26.26
N GLU A 58 24.48 -36.08 25.69
CA GLU A 58 24.66 -37.24 24.84
C GLU A 58 26.03 -37.87 25.10
N PRO A 59 26.08 -39.09 25.67
CA PRO A 59 27.35 -39.73 26.04
C PRO A 59 28.12 -40.28 24.83
N ASN A 60 27.46 -40.73 23.75
CA ASN A 60 28.13 -41.33 22.61
C ASN A 60 28.87 -40.25 21.79
N PRO A 61 30.21 -40.28 21.68
CA PRO A 61 30.98 -39.24 21.00
C PRO A 61 30.57 -39.03 19.54
N ARG A 62 30.26 -40.10 18.80
CA ARG A 62 29.83 -40.04 17.39
C ARG A 62 28.51 -39.29 17.27
N THR A 63 27.53 -39.63 18.10
CA THR A 63 26.22 -38.99 18.09
C THR A 63 26.28 -37.57 18.64
N PHE A 64 27.13 -37.33 19.64
CA PHE A 64 27.39 -36.01 20.21
C PHE A 64 27.90 -35.00 19.18
N GLU A 65 28.72 -35.41 18.21
CA GLU A 65 29.13 -34.52 17.13
C GLU A 65 27.94 -34.05 16.27
N ALA A 66 27.01 -34.95 15.96
CA ALA A 66 25.78 -34.62 15.24
C ALA A 66 24.84 -33.73 16.07
N LEU A 67 24.79 -33.94 17.39
CA LEU A 67 24.09 -33.08 18.34
C LEU A 67 24.64 -31.66 18.33
N ARG A 68 25.97 -31.51 18.37
CA ARG A 68 26.64 -30.20 18.34
C ARG A 68 26.32 -29.46 17.06
N ALA A 69 26.42 -30.12 15.91
CA ALA A 69 26.04 -29.53 14.62
C ALA A 69 24.57 -29.08 14.60
N THR A 70 23.68 -29.87 15.22
CA THR A 70 22.27 -29.51 15.38
C THR A 70 22.06 -28.29 16.27
N ALA A 71 22.80 -28.17 17.37
CA ALA A 71 22.73 -27.03 18.27
C ALA A 71 23.27 -25.74 17.62
N GLU A 72 24.32 -25.84 16.80
CA GLU A 72 24.91 -24.70 16.08
C GLU A 72 23.97 -24.13 14.99
N ASP A 73 23.12 -24.96 14.40
CA ASP A 73 22.12 -24.57 13.38
C ASP A 73 20.90 -23.83 13.96
N VAL A 74 20.77 -23.80 15.29
CA VAL A 74 19.64 -23.16 15.98
C VAL A 74 19.99 -21.72 16.37
N HIS A 75 19.15 -20.76 15.96
CA HIS A 75 19.39 -19.32 16.20
C HIS A 75 18.34 -18.62 17.07
N ASN A 76 17.24 -19.32 17.40
CA ASN A 76 16.11 -18.76 18.14
C ASN A 76 16.08 -19.15 19.63
N VAL A 77 17.22 -19.60 20.17
CA VAL A 77 17.39 -19.98 21.58
C VAL A 77 18.55 -19.16 22.16
N ASN A 78 18.36 -18.57 23.35
CA ASN A 78 19.37 -17.67 23.93
C ASN A 78 20.63 -18.42 24.35
N HIS A 79 20.49 -19.66 24.83
CA HIS A 79 21.60 -20.48 25.28
C HIS A 79 21.35 -21.96 24.97
N VAL A 80 22.28 -22.60 24.27
CA VAL A 80 22.28 -24.05 24.03
C VAL A 80 23.64 -24.61 24.45
N ALA A 81 23.64 -25.57 25.35
CA ALA A 81 24.83 -26.25 25.83
C ALA A 81 24.71 -27.75 25.57
N CYS A 82 25.71 -28.32 24.86
CA CYS A 82 25.82 -29.76 24.65
C CYS A 82 26.86 -30.33 25.61
N HIS A 83 26.53 -31.43 26.28
CA HIS A 83 27.39 -32.10 27.27
C HIS A 83 27.71 -33.53 26.81
N ASN A 84 28.97 -33.83 26.53
CA ASN A 84 29.43 -35.19 26.21
C ASN A 84 29.78 -35.93 27.50
N ILE A 85 28.75 -36.28 28.25
CA ILE A 85 28.80 -36.97 29.55
C ILE A 85 27.60 -37.91 29.65
N ALA A 86 27.64 -38.85 30.58
CA ALA A 86 26.47 -39.64 30.98
C ALA A 86 25.89 -39.09 32.30
N LEU A 87 24.56 -39.06 32.41
CA LEU A 87 23.89 -38.81 33.69
C LEU A 87 23.69 -40.13 34.44
N SER A 88 23.96 -40.13 35.74
CA SER A 88 23.88 -41.30 36.61
C SER A 88 23.61 -40.87 38.06
N SER A 89 23.58 -41.81 38.98
CA SER A 89 23.36 -41.55 40.41
C SER A 89 24.59 -41.00 41.14
N ALA A 90 25.77 -41.10 40.52
CA ALA A 90 27.02 -40.56 41.06
C ALA A 90 28.01 -40.17 39.95
N ALA A 91 28.99 -39.34 40.32
CA ALA A 91 30.12 -39.01 39.47
C ALA A 91 31.10 -40.18 39.34
N GLY A 92 31.70 -40.35 38.16
CA GLY A 92 32.58 -41.48 37.88
C GLY A 92 32.89 -41.64 36.39
N THR A 93 33.23 -42.87 36.01
CA THR A 93 33.48 -43.25 34.62
C THR A 93 32.77 -44.56 34.34
N VAL A 94 32.14 -44.68 33.17
CA VAL A 94 31.51 -45.91 32.72
C VAL A 94 31.99 -46.25 31.32
N THR A 95 32.09 -47.54 31.02
CA THR A 95 32.34 -48.04 29.67
C THR A 95 31.00 -48.30 28.99
N MET A 96 30.82 -47.75 27.79
CA MET A 96 29.64 -47.96 26.96
C MET A 96 30.03 -48.60 25.63
N ARG A 97 29.09 -49.24 24.95
CA ARG A 97 29.24 -49.82 23.61
C ARG A 97 28.40 -49.05 22.59
N ASP A 98 28.99 -48.69 21.45
CA ASP A 98 28.29 -48.15 20.28
C ASP A 98 27.72 -49.31 19.44
N GLU A 99 26.39 -49.48 19.46
CA GLU A 99 25.67 -50.47 18.64
C GLU A 99 24.77 -49.77 17.62
N ASP A 100 25.37 -48.96 16.73
CA ASP A 100 24.86 -48.25 15.54
C ASP A 100 23.54 -47.46 15.66
N SER A 101 22.49 -48.09 16.16
CA SER A 101 21.21 -47.51 16.54
C SER A 101 21.09 -47.18 18.03
N MET A 102 21.92 -47.77 18.91
CA MET A 102 21.75 -47.73 20.38
C MET A 102 23.10 -47.66 21.10
N THR A 103 23.13 -47.06 22.29
CA THR A 103 24.32 -47.05 23.16
C THR A 103 23.96 -47.67 24.50
N HIS A 104 24.71 -48.68 24.93
CA HIS A 104 24.44 -49.42 26.18
C HIS A 104 25.66 -49.42 27.10
N VAL A 105 25.41 -49.44 28.42
CA VAL A 105 26.45 -49.60 29.45
C VAL A 105 26.97 -51.03 29.46
N VAL A 106 28.29 -51.20 29.48
CA VAL A 106 28.95 -52.51 29.57
C VAL A 106 29.12 -52.89 31.05
N ALA A 107 28.46 -53.97 31.48
CA ALA A 107 28.50 -54.44 32.87
C ALA A 107 29.87 -55.00 33.30
N ASP A 108 30.60 -55.63 32.37
CA ASP A 108 31.98 -56.10 32.60
C ASP A 108 32.87 -55.87 31.36
N PRO A 109 33.64 -54.77 31.34
CA PRO A 109 34.54 -54.44 30.23
C PRO A 109 35.64 -55.49 29.99
N SER A 110 35.96 -56.32 30.98
CA SER A 110 37.04 -57.31 30.87
C SER A 110 36.70 -58.53 30.01
N HIS A 111 35.40 -58.73 29.72
CA HIS A 111 34.90 -59.79 28.86
C HIS A 111 34.61 -59.32 27.41
N GLU A 112 34.91 -58.05 27.10
CA GLU A 112 34.67 -57.48 25.79
C GLU A 112 35.79 -57.82 24.79
N PRO A 113 35.47 -58.21 23.54
CA PRO A 113 36.45 -58.25 22.47
C PRO A 113 37.10 -56.87 22.29
N SER A 114 38.40 -56.82 22.01
CA SER A 114 39.15 -55.57 21.82
C SER A 114 38.73 -54.74 20.57
N ASP A 115 37.77 -55.23 19.78
CA ASP A 115 37.20 -54.59 18.58
C ASP A 115 35.69 -54.32 18.74
N SER A 116 35.20 -54.23 19.98
CA SER A 116 33.77 -54.18 20.36
C SER A 116 33.08 -52.82 20.16
N GLY A 117 33.78 -51.79 19.67
CA GLY A 117 33.20 -50.44 19.54
C GLY A 117 32.86 -49.79 20.89
N THR A 118 33.62 -50.12 21.94
CA THR A 118 33.42 -49.58 23.30
C THR A 118 34.19 -48.27 23.51
N PHE A 119 33.67 -47.41 24.38
CA PHE A 119 34.29 -46.15 24.78
C PHE A 119 34.05 -45.87 26.27
N GLU A 120 34.96 -45.13 26.91
CA GLU A 120 34.78 -44.64 28.28
C GLU A 120 34.16 -43.24 28.25
N ILE A 121 33.24 -42.98 29.17
CA ILE A 121 32.59 -41.68 29.32
C ILE A 121 32.50 -41.28 30.79
N GLU A 122 32.69 -39.99 31.07
CA GLU A 122 32.48 -39.43 32.41
C GLU A 122 30.98 -39.48 32.76
N THR A 123 30.67 -39.92 33.99
CA THR A 123 29.34 -39.82 34.57
C THR A 123 29.27 -38.66 35.55
N THR A 124 28.13 -37.99 35.64
CA THR A 124 27.79 -37.07 36.73
C THR A 124 26.31 -37.19 37.10
N THR A 125 25.90 -36.49 38.16
CA THR A 125 24.50 -36.40 38.59
C THR A 125 23.78 -35.25 37.90
N LEU A 126 22.44 -35.35 37.75
CA LEU A 126 21.66 -34.23 37.23
C LEU A 126 21.75 -33.02 38.16
N ASP A 127 21.78 -33.23 39.47
CA ASP A 127 21.95 -32.16 40.47
C ASP A 127 23.27 -31.40 40.29
N ASP A 128 24.38 -32.09 40.01
CA ASP A 128 25.67 -31.46 39.72
C ASP A 128 25.65 -30.72 38.37
N LEU A 129 25.03 -31.28 37.33
CA LEU A 129 24.83 -30.58 36.05
C LEU A 129 24.06 -29.27 36.23
N ILE A 130 22.95 -29.31 36.99
CA ILE A 130 22.13 -28.15 37.35
C ILE A 130 22.98 -27.09 38.05
N GLN A 131 23.76 -27.51 39.06
CA GLN A 131 24.62 -26.61 39.83
C GLN A 131 25.70 -25.96 38.95
N ARG A 132 26.46 -26.75 38.19
CA ARG A 132 27.57 -26.27 37.35
C ARG A 132 27.11 -25.36 36.22
N SER A 133 25.92 -25.63 35.69
CA SER A 133 25.31 -24.85 34.62
C SER A 133 24.54 -23.62 35.12
N GLY A 134 24.39 -23.46 36.45
CA GLY A 134 23.61 -22.36 37.03
C GLY A 134 22.11 -22.42 36.72
N ILE A 135 21.58 -23.62 36.49
CA ILE A 135 20.16 -23.84 36.17
C ILE A 135 19.36 -23.60 37.45
N GLY A 136 18.56 -22.54 37.47
CA GLY A 136 17.71 -22.24 38.63
C GLY A 136 16.43 -23.07 38.69
N HIS A 137 15.93 -23.50 37.53
CA HIS A 137 14.67 -24.25 37.40
C HIS A 137 14.59 -24.91 36.01
N ILE A 138 14.07 -26.13 35.94
CA ILE A 138 13.84 -26.86 34.68
C ILE A 138 12.33 -26.88 34.42
N ASN A 139 11.90 -26.37 33.26
CA ASN A 139 10.49 -26.41 32.89
C ASN A 139 10.13 -27.74 32.20
N LEU A 140 11.09 -28.32 31.49
CA LEU A 140 10.91 -29.60 30.81
C LEU A 140 12.20 -30.42 30.89
N LEU A 141 12.13 -31.59 31.52
CA LEU A 141 13.20 -32.58 31.58
C LEU A 141 12.81 -33.81 30.77
N LYS A 142 13.53 -34.09 29.69
CA LYS A 142 13.42 -35.37 28.98
C LYS A 142 14.47 -36.34 29.53
N ILE A 143 14.08 -37.60 29.76
CA ILE A 143 14.97 -38.70 30.11
C ILE A 143 14.70 -39.88 29.19
N ASP A 144 15.71 -40.26 28.43
CA ASP A 144 15.66 -41.32 27.43
C ASP A 144 17.07 -41.88 27.29
N VAL A 145 17.48 -42.66 28.28
CA VAL A 145 18.88 -43.08 28.48
C VAL A 145 19.03 -44.61 28.38
N GLU A 146 18.05 -45.25 27.73
CA GLU A 146 18.08 -46.64 27.30
C GLU A 146 18.38 -47.63 28.45
N GLY A 147 17.61 -47.51 29.53
CA GLY A 147 17.62 -48.44 30.67
C GLY A 147 18.30 -47.89 31.93
N HIS A 148 18.80 -46.66 31.89
CA HIS A 148 19.48 -45.99 33.02
C HIS A 148 18.61 -44.91 33.69
N GLU A 149 17.29 -44.93 33.45
CA GLU A 149 16.37 -43.88 33.89
C GLU A 149 16.36 -43.73 35.42
N LEU A 150 16.36 -44.83 36.18
CA LEU A 150 16.32 -44.79 37.64
C LEU A 150 17.55 -44.11 38.23
N GLN A 151 18.72 -44.39 37.68
CA GLN A 151 19.98 -43.82 38.16
C GLN A 151 20.05 -42.32 37.86
N VAL A 152 19.50 -41.87 36.73
CA VAL A 152 19.34 -40.44 36.44
C VAL A 152 18.40 -39.78 37.47
N LEU A 153 17.29 -40.45 37.83
CA LEU A 153 16.35 -39.95 38.86
C LEU A 153 16.98 -39.93 40.26
N GLU A 154 17.76 -40.95 40.63
CA GLU A 154 18.55 -40.98 41.87
C GLU A 154 19.55 -39.81 41.92
N GLY A 155 20.23 -39.53 40.81
CA GLY A 155 21.12 -38.38 40.64
C GLY A 155 20.41 -37.02 40.54
N ALA A 156 19.08 -37.00 40.58
CA ALA A 156 18.24 -35.79 40.57
C ALA A 156 17.54 -35.56 41.91
N SER A 157 17.91 -36.29 42.96
CA SER A 157 17.20 -36.32 44.25
C SER A 157 16.92 -34.92 44.83
N LYS A 158 17.87 -33.98 44.73
CA LYS A 158 17.69 -32.61 45.22
C LYS A 158 16.72 -31.84 44.34
N ALA A 159 16.92 -31.85 43.02
CA ALA A 159 16.04 -31.17 42.08
C ALA A 159 14.58 -31.68 42.18
N LEU A 160 14.39 -32.99 42.37
CA LEU A 160 13.07 -33.59 42.56
C LEU A 160 12.47 -33.21 43.92
N THR A 161 13.25 -33.25 45.00
CA THR A 161 12.79 -32.86 46.35
C THR A 161 12.36 -31.39 46.41
N GLU A 162 13.09 -30.52 45.72
CA GLU A 162 12.80 -29.09 45.64
C GLU A 162 11.69 -28.77 44.63
N GLU A 163 11.14 -29.78 43.94
CA GLU A 163 10.23 -29.64 42.80
C GLU A 163 10.74 -28.62 41.76
N ALA A 164 12.06 -28.60 41.53
CA ALA A 164 12.72 -27.69 40.59
C ALA A 164 12.52 -28.09 39.11
N VAL A 165 11.77 -29.17 38.86
CA VAL A 165 11.38 -29.66 37.53
C VAL A 165 9.85 -29.60 37.41
N ASP A 166 9.31 -28.83 36.45
CA ASP A 166 7.85 -28.73 36.28
C ASP A 166 7.25 -30.01 35.67
N ILE A 167 7.83 -30.46 34.55
CA ILE A 167 7.36 -31.63 33.78
C ILE A 167 8.55 -32.51 33.41
N LEU A 168 8.41 -33.82 33.64
CA LEU A 168 9.33 -34.85 33.15
C LEU A 168 8.68 -35.60 31.98
N TYR A 169 9.46 -35.96 30.98
CA TYR A 169 9.06 -36.80 29.84
C TYR A 169 10.04 -37.96 29.74
N ILE A 170 9.59 -39.16 30.07
CA ILE A 170 10.46 -40.33 30.28
C ILE A 170 10.03 -41.48 29.38
N GLU A 171 10.97 -42.08 28.63
CA GLU A 171 10.72 -43.34 27.93
C GLU A 171 10.81 -44.50 28.93
N THR A 172 9.80 -45.38 28.93
CA THR A 172 9.72 -46.49 29.90
C THR A 172 9.29 -47.77 29.21
N GLY A 173 9.77 -48.90 29.75
CA GLY A 173 9.35 -50.24 29.39
C GLY A 173 8.00 -50.60 30.01
N LEU A 174 7.24 -51.43 29.30
CA LEU A 174 5.97 -51.99 29.76
C LEU A 174 6.02 -53.51 29.96
N ASP A 175 7.09 -54.16 29.50
CA ASP A 175 7.34 -55.57 29.71
C ASP A 175 8.41 -55.79 30.80
N PRO A 176 8.08 -56.40 31.94
CA PRO A 176 9.04 -56.69 33.00
C PRO A 176 10.11 -57.71 32.58
N ALA A 177 9.93 -58.42 31.47
CA ALA A 177 10.94 -59.33 30.92
C ALA A 177 11.96 -58.61 30.01
N SER A 178 11.73 -57.34 29.66
CA SER A 178 12.66 -56.56 28.86
C SER A 178 13.81 -56.05 29.72
N GLU A 179 15.04 -56.28 29.28
CA GLU A 179 16.25 -55.74 29.92
C GLU A 179 16.66 -54.38 29.32
N GLN A 180 15.98 -53.90 28.28
CA GLN A 180 16.38 -52.69 27.56
C GLN A 180 15.90 -51.40 28.23
N HIS A 181 14.69 -51.38 28.81
CA HIS A 181 14.12 -50.16 29.40
C HIS A 181 13.69 -50.45 30.83
N VAL A 182 13.81 -49.44 31.70
CA VAL A 182 13.25 -49.51 33.05
C VAL A 182 11.72 -49.64 32.97
N LEU A 183 11.16 -50.56 33.76
CA LEU A 183 9.72 -50.75 33.87
C LEU A 183 9.04 -49.47 34.38
N TYR A 184 7.94 -49.05 33.73
CA TYR A 184 7.23 -47.83 34.10
C TYR A 184 6.86 -47.75 35.59
N LYS A 185 6.56 -48.90 36.19
CA LYS A 185 6.15 -49.02 37.58
C LYS A 185 7.29 -48.59 38.52
N ASP A 186 8.52 -48.96 38.20
CA ASP A 186 9.68 -48.60 39.01
C ASP A 186 9.98 -47.10 38.88
N VAL A 187 9.77 -46.52 37.69
CA VAL A 187 9.86 -45.06 37.48
C VAL A 187 8.77 -44.32 38.26
N GLU A 188 7.54 -44.81 38.26
CA GLU A 188 6.43 -44.23 39.03
C GLU A 188 6.71 -44.29 40.54
N GLU A 189 7.16 -45.45 41.04
CA GLU A 189 7.52 -45.65 42.45
C GLU A 189 8.69 -44.76 42.88
N ALA A 190 9.67 -44.52 42.00
CA ALA A 190 10.79 -43.62 42.27
C ALA A 190 10.36 -42.14 42.34
N LEU A 191 9.37 -41.73 41.54
CA LEU A 191 8.91 -40.34 41.45
C LEU A 191 7.84 -39.98 42.50
N GLN A 192 7.08 -40.95 42.97
CA GLN A 192 5.96 -40.74 43.90
C GLN A 192 6.37 -40.02 45.22
N PRO A 193 7.49 -40.35 45.89
CA PRO A 193 7.89 -39.69 47.13
C PRO A 193 8.17 -38.19 46.98
N TYR A 194 8.55 -37.76 45.77
CA TYR A 194 8.85 -36.37 45.44
C TYR A 194 7.61 -35.58 44.97
N GLY A 195 6.42 -36.20 44.98
CA GLY A 195 5.17 -35.53 44.62
C GLY A 195 4.94 -35.40 43.10
N TYR A 196 5.69 -36.12 42.27
CA TYR A 196 5.43 -36.18 40.84
C TYR A 196 4.31 -37.18 40.52
N ARG A 197 3.43 -36.82 39.58
CA ARG A 197 2.27 -37.63 39.21
C ARG A 197 2.20 -37.79 37.70
N VAL A 198 1.65 -38.91 37.25
CA VAL A 198 1.41 -39.14 35.82
C VAL A 198 0.46 -38.07 35.28
N LEU A 199 0.94 -37.33 34.28
CA LEU A 199 0.14 -36.40 33.48
C LEU A 199 -0.57 -37.17 32.36
N ARG A 200 0.18 -37.94 31.55
CA ARG A 200 -0.34 -38.68 30.40
C ARG A 200 0.68 -39.67 29.81
N PHE A 201 0.17 -40.69 29.12
CA PHE A 201 0.94 -41.66 28.32
C PHE A 201 0.95 -41.28 26.83
N TYR A 202 2.08 -41.48 26.17
CA TYR A 202 2.36 -41.11 24.80
C TYR A 202 3.10 -42.23 24.05
N GLU A 203 3.00 -42.22 22.72
CA GLU A 203 3.87 -42.99 21.83
C GLU A 203 4.01 -44.49 22.18
N GLN A 204 2.89 -45.19 22.33
CA GLN A 204 2.91 -46.63 22.60
C GLN A 204 3.53 -47.40 21.42
N ARG A 205 4.55 -48.21 21.72
CA ARG A 205 5.20 -49.12 20.78
C ARG A 205 4.98 -50.55 21.24
N ASN A 206 4.31 -51.32 20.39
CA ASN A 206 4.27 -52.76 20.55
C ASN A 206 5.65 -53.34 20.27
N GLU A 207 5.91 -54.54 20.80
CA GLU A 207 6.92 -55.40 20.18
C GLU A 207 6.58 -55.64 18.72
N TRP A 208 7.57 -56.10 17.94
CA TRP A 208 7.34 -56.50 16.55
C TRP A 208 6.08 -57.37 16.50
N LEU A 209 5.00 -56.85 15.90
CA LEU A 209 3.64 -57.40 16.05
C LEU A 209 3.52 -58.84 15.57
N ASP A 210 4.44 -59.25 14.69
CA ASP A 210 4.56 -60.62 14.19
C ASP A 210 5.19 -61.57 15.23
N ASP A 211 5.97 -61.03 16.18
CA ASP A 211 6.71 -61.77 17.21
C ASP A 211 6.06 -61.72 18.60
N SER A 212 5.33 -60.64 18.94
CA SER A 212 4.64 -60.52 20.23
C SER A 212 3.49 -59.50 20.23
N PRO A 213 2.33 -59.82 20.86
CA PRO A 213 1.20 -58.90 20.98
C PRO A 213 1.36 -57.87 22.12
N VAL A 214 2.47 -57.90 22.86
CA VAL A 214 2.66 -57.08 24.07
C VAL A 214 3.16 -55.67 23.73
N LEU A 215 2.84 -54.72 24.61
CA LEU A 215 3.43 -53.39 24.57
C LEU A 215 4.87 -53.46 25.08
N ARG A 216 5.81 -52.93 24.30
CA ARG A 216 7.23 -52.89 24.66
C ARG A 216 7.56 -51.66 25.49
N ARG A 217 7.23 -50.48 24.95
CA ARG A 217 7.61 -49.20 25.54
C ARG A 217 6.61 -48.09 25.27
N THR A 218 6.67 -47.06 26.08
CA THR A 218 5.83 -45.85 25.97
C THR A 218 6.59 -44.67 26.58
N ASN A 219 6.30 -43.48 26.08
CA ASN A 219 6.72 -42.25 26.72
C ASN A 219 5.67 -41.78 27.73
N ILE A 220 6.09 -41.36 28.92
CA ILE A 220 5.18 -40.91 29.98
C ILE A 220 5.58 -39.51 30.41
N ALA A 221 4.60 -38.60 30.45
CA ALA A 221 4.80 -37.31 31.09
C ALA A 221 4.40 -37.38 32.56
N PHE A 222 5.27 -36.87 33.43
CA PHE A 222 4.99 -36.64 34.85
C PHE A 222 5.00 -35.14 35.13
N VAL A 223 4.22 -34.70 36.12
CA VAL A 223 4.11 -33.30 36.51
C VAL A 223 4.32 -33.16 38.02
N SER A 224 5.03 -32.11 38.43
CA SER A 224 5.18 -31.76 39.85
C SER A 224 3.81 -31.39 40.45
N SER A 225 3.56 -31.79 41.70
CA SER A 225 2.30 -31.45 42.38
C SER A 225 2.15 -29.94 42.54
N SER A 226 3.20 -29.22 42.97
CA SER A 226 3.14 -27.76 43.13
C SER A 226 2.92 -27.03 41.79
N PHE A 227 3.48 -27.54 40.68
CA PHE A 227 3.23 -26.97 39.36
C PHE A 227 1.79 -27.18 38.92
N ALA A 228 1.28 -28.41 39.06
CA ALA A 228 -0.10 -28.76 38.68
C ALA A 228 -1.15 -27.95 39.45
N GLU A 229 -0.95 -27.74 40.75
CA GLU A 229 -1.84 -26.93 41.59
C GLU A 229 -1.88 -25.45 41.18
N ARG A 230 -0.73 -24.90 40.79
CA ARG A 230 -0.60 -23.50 40.33
C ARG A 230 -1.09 -23.28 38.91
N HIS A 231 -1.21 -24.34 38.10
CA HIS A 231 -1.59 -24.24 36.68
C HIS A 231 -2.76 -25.16 36.33
N PRO A 232 -3.99 -24.92 36.84
CA PRO A 232 -5.15 -25.73 36.47
C PRO A 232 -5.38 -25.75 34.95
N TYR A 233 -5.34 -26.94 34.35
CA TYR A 233 -5.33 -27.12 32.89
C TYR A 233 -6.42 -26.34 32.14
N LYS A 234 -7.65 -26.31 32.67
CA LYS A 234 -8.77 -25.57 32.07
C LYS A 234 -8.48 -24.07 32.00
N LEU A 235 -7.92 -23.49 33.05
CA LEU A 235 -7.58 -22.07 33.10
C LEU A 235 -6.39 -21.76 32.20
N SER A 236 -5.35 -22.61 32.20
CA SER A 236 -4.19 -22.47 31.32
C SER A 236 -4.62 -22.47 29.85
N ARG A 237 -5.47 -23.41 29.45
CA ARG A 237 -6.03 -23.45 28.08
C ARG A 237 -6.86 -22.24 27.71
N GLU A 238 -7.74 -21.80 28.62
CA GLU A 238 -8.60 -20.65 28.34
C GLU A 238 -7.77 -19.36 28.24
N LEU A 239 -6.74 -19.20 29.07
CA LEU A 239 -5.80 -18.09 28.99
C LEU A 239 -5.07 -18.04 27.64
N VAL A 240 -4.57 -19.18 27.16
CA VAL A 240 -3.92 -19.24 25.83
C VAL A 240 -4.90 -18.90 24.72
N ARG A 241 -6.12 -19.44 24.78
CA ARG A 241 -7.17 -19.12 23.81
C ARG A 241 -7.48 -17.63 23.79
N LEU A 242 -7.61 -17.01 24.96
CA LEU A 242 -7.89 -15.59 25.10
C LEU A 242 -6.73 -14.72 24.60
N ARG A 243 -5.47 -15.10 24.90
CA ARG A 243 -4.28 -14.41 24.37
C ARG A 243 -4.23 -14.46 22.84
N LYS A 244 -4.33 -15.65 22.24
CA LYS A 244 -4.35 -15.81 20.77
C LYS A 244 -5.47 -14.98 20.13
N ARG A 245 -6.66 -14.91 20.75
CA ARG A 245 -7.77 -14.09 20.27
C ARG A 245 -7.50 -12.59 20.41
N ASN A 246 -6.84 -12.17 21.49
CA ASN A 246 -6.47 -10.78 21.70
C ASN A 246 -5.43 -10.31 20.68
N ASP A 247 -4.46 -11.15 20.34
CA ASP A 247 -3.45 -10.85 19.32
C ASP A 247 -4.10 -10.65 17.95
N GLN A 248 -5.01 -11.56 17.56
CA GLN A 248 -5.80 -11.43 16.32
C GLN A 248 -6.65 -10.16 16.28
N LEU A 249 -7.28 -9.81 17.41
CA LEU A 249 -8.05 -8.58 17.51
C LEU A 249 -7.16 -7.33 17.39
N SER A 250 -5.94 -7.38 17.93
CA SER A 250 -4.97 -6.30 17.78
C SER A 250 -4.56 -6.09 16.32
N GLU A 251 -4.19 -7.18 15.63
CA GLU A 251 -3.84 -7.13 14.20
C GLU A 251 -5.00 -6.58 13.36
N THR A 252 -6.22 -7.08 13.58
CA THR A 252 -7.42 -6.61 12.88
C THR A 252 -7.66 -5.11 13.15
N ASN A 253 -7.39 -4.64 14.36
CA ASN A 253 -7.56 -3.24 14.72
C ASN A 253 -6.53 -2.33 14.03
N ASP A 254 -5.29 -2.80 13.89
CA ASP A 254 -4.25 -2.06 13.18
C ASP A 254 -4.53 -2.00 11.67
N GLU A 255 -5.03 -3.08 11.06
CA GLU A 255 -5.52 -3.07 9.67
C GLU A 255 -6.69 -2.08 9.48
N LEU A 256 -7.63 -2.05 10.42
CA LEU A 256 -8.78 -1.14 10.36
C LEU A 256 -8.35 0.32 10.48
N LYS A 257 -7.37 0.63 11.33
CA LYS A 257 -6.79 1.98 11.42
C LYS A 257 -6.15 2.39 10.11
N GLN A 258 -5.34 1.53 9.50
CA GLN A 258 -4.71 1.82 8.21
C GLN A 258 -5.77 2.13 7.14
N LYS A 259 -6.81 1.30 7.03
CA LYS A 259 -7.91 1.53 6.08
C LYS A 259 -8.67 2.82 6.37
N ASN A 260 -8.84 3.17 7.65
CA ASN A 260 -9.49 4.41 8.02
C ASN A 260 -8.67 5.64 7.61
N ASP A 261 -7.34 5.57 7.75
CA ASP A 261 -6.43 6.64 7.33
C ASP A 261 -6.41 6.78 5.79
N GLU A 262 -6.43 5.66 5.06
CA GLU A 262 -6.56 5.63 3.60
C GLU A 262 -7.89 6.27 3.13
N LEU A 263 -9.01 5.91 3.79
CA LEU A 263 -10.32 6.48 3.50
C LEU A 263 -10.37 7.98 3.82
N SER A 264 -9.76 8.41 4.92
CA SER A 264 -9.67 9.83 5.27
C SER A 264 -8.94 10.61 4.18
N THR A 265 -7.79 10.10 3.74
CA THR A 265 -6.98 10.72 2.67
C THR A 265 -7.76 10.80 1.34
N ALA A 266 -8.47 9.73 0.98
CA ALA A 266 -9.30 9.70 -0.21
C ALA A 266 -10.47 10.70 -0.12
N ASN A 267 -11.06 10.86 1.06
CA ASN A 267 -12.14 11.79 1.28
C ASN A 267 -11.66 13.25 1.16
N ASP A 268 -10.49 13.57 1.70
CA ASP A 268 -9.87 14.90 1.57
C ASP A 268 -9.58 15.23 0.09
N ALA A 269 -9.07 14.26 -0.68
CA ALA A 269 -8.83 14.42 -2.11
C ALA A 269 -10.12 14.63 -2.92
N LEU A 270 -11.20 13.91 -2.57
CA LEU A 270 -12.52 14.11 -3.18
C LEU A 270 -13.08 15.49 -2.84
N GLN A 271 -12.91 15.95 -1.60
CA GLN A 271 -13.35 17.28 -1.19
C GLN A 271 -12.60 18.37 -1.96
N GLN A 272 -11.28 18.25 -2.13
CA GLN A 272 -10.49 19.14 -2.97
C GLN A 272 -11.00 19.14 -4.43
N ARG A 273 -11.31 17.95 -4.98
CA ARG A 273 -11.83 17.86 -6.35
C ARG A 273 -13.21 18.52 -6.51
N ILE A 274 -14.06 18.42 -5.49
CA ILE A 274 -15.35 19.10 -5.45
C ILE A 274 -15.13 20.62 -5.49
N ASP A 275 -14.21 21.15 -4.70
CA ASP A 275 -13.92 22.59 -4.64
C ASP A 275 -13.33 23.13 -5.97
N GLU A 276 -12.45 22.35 -6.61
CA GLU A 276 -11.95 22.64 -7.96
C GLU A 276 -13.09 22.72 -8.98
N LEU A 277 -13.99 21.74 -8.99
CA LEU A 277 -15.14 21.71 -9.89
C LEU A 277 -16.10 22.88 -9.64
N PHE A 278 -16.32 23.27 -8.39
CA PHE A 278 -17.12 24.46 -8.08
C PHE A 278 -16.50 25.73 -8.68
N THR A 279 -15.18 25.85 -8.62
CA THR A 279 -14.44 26.97 -9.22
C THR A 279 -14.58 26.98 -10.74
N GLU A 280 -14.42 25.82 -11.39
CA GLU A 280 -14.58 25.64 -12.84
C GLU A 280 -16.02 25.96 -13.31
N VAL A 281 -17.03 25.50 -12.57
CA VAL A 281 -18.43 25.85 -12.84
C VAL A 281 -18.65 27.36 -12.71
N GLY A 282 -17.97 28.02 -11.76
CA GLY A 282 -17.99 29.47 -11.60
C GLY A 282 -17.45 30.20 -12.85
N THR A 283 -16.27 29.82 -13.33
CA THR A 283 -15.66 30.44 -14.52
C THR A 283 -16.49 30.19 -15.78
N LEU A 284 -17.03 28.99 -15.95
CA LEU A 284 -17.93 28.67 -17.07
C LEU A 284 -19.21 29.52 -17.04
N ARG A 285 -19.80 29.77 -15.87
CA ARG A 285 -20.97 30.66 -15.74
C ARG A 285 -20.64 32.09 -16.18
N GLU A 286 -19.45 32.58 -15.81
CA GLU A 286 -18.99 33.91 -16.22
C GLU A 286 -18.77 33.97 -17.73
N GLN A 287 -18.11 32.98 -18.33
CA GLN A 287 -17.95 32.88 -19.78
C GLN A 287 -19.28 32.85 -20.52
N VAL A 288 -20.26 32.07 -20.04
CA VAL A 288 -21.61 32.03 -20.61
C VAL A 288 -22.29 33.41 -20.51
N SER A 289 -22.08 34.16 -19.43
CA SER A 289 -22.62 35.51 -19.29
C SER A 289 -22.02 36.47 -20.32
N THR A 290 -20.72 36.38 -20.57
CA THR A 290 -20.00 37.17 -21.57
C THR A 290 -20.42 36.81 -23.00
N ILE A 291 -20.61 35.53 -23.30
CA ILE A 291 -21.14 35.09 -24.60
C ILE A 291 -22.52 35.72 -24.84
N ARG A 292 -23.40 35.70 -23.84
CA ARG A 292 -24.73 36.30 -23.94
C ARG A 292 -24.68 37.82 -24.15
N SER A 293 -23.72 38.53 -23.56
CA SER A 293 -23.58 39.98 -23.80
C SER A 293 -23.07 40.26 -25.22
N LEU A 294 -22.07 39.51 -25.68
CA LEU A 294 -21.55 39.62 -27.06
C LEU A 294 -22.61 39.27 -28.11
N GLU A 295 -23.47 38.29 -27.84
CA GLU A 295 -24.61 37.96 -28.72
C GLU A 295 -25.59 39.13 -28.84
N ARG A 296 -25.86 39.86 -27.75
CA ARG A 296 -26.71 41.07 -27.78
C ARG A 296 -26.05 42.19 -28.58
N GLU A 297 -24.78 42.49 -28.31
CA GLU A 297 -24.03 43.52 -29.05
C GLU A 297 -23.95 43.21 -30.55
N ARG A 298 -23.74 41.93 -30.91
CA ARG A 298 -23.73 41.48 -32.30
C ARG A 298 -25.09 41.72 -32.98
N GLU A 299 -26.20 41.45 -32.29
CA GLU A 299 -27.53 41.67 -32.85
C GLU A 299 -27.84 43.17 -33.00
N GLU A 300 -27.48 43.99 -32.02
CA GLU A 300 -27.55 45.46 -32.13
C GLU A 300 -26.74 45.98 -33.31
N ALA A 301 -25.47 45.55 -33.45
CA ALA A 301 -24.62 45.92 -34.57
C ALA A 301 -25.21 45.48 -35.92
N ARG A 302 -25.84 44.29 -35.97
CA ARG A 302 -26.51 43.79 -37.17
C ARG A 302 -27.70 44.65 -37.57
N THR A 303 -28.53 45.07 -36.60
CA THR A 303 -29.66 45.97 -36.86
C THR A 303 -29.21 47.36 -37.29
N ALA A 304 -28.15 47.90 -36.68
CA ALA A 304 -27.53 49.16 -37.08
C ALA A 304 -26.96 49.09 -38.50
N ALA A 305 -26.25 48.01 -38.85
CA ALA A 305 -25.73 47.79 -40.20
C ALA A 305 -26.85 47.68 -41.24
N ALA A 306 -27.95 46.99 -40.93
CA ALA A 306 -29.12 46.91 -41.81
C ALA A 306 -29.76 48.29 -42.04
N THR A 307 -29.82 49.13 -40.99
CA THR A 307 -30.35 50.50 -41.07
C THR A 307 -29.44 51.40 -41.92
N ALA A 308 -28.12 51.32 -41.70
CA ALA A 308 -27.13 52.07 -42.47
C ALA A 308 -27.15 51.64 -43.95
N ALA A 309 -27.28 50.34 -44.25
CA ALA A 309 -27.40 49.84 -45.61
C ALA A 309 -28.67 50.39 -46.31
N LYS A 310 -29.78 50.50 -45.59
CA LYS A 310 -31.01 51.12 -46.11
C LYS A 310 -30.81 52.62 -46.41
N GLN A 311 -30.20 53.36 -45.49
CA GLN A 311 -29.88 54.77 -45.69
C GLN A 311 -28.94 54.98 -46.88
N LEU A 312 -27.92 54.13 -47.02
CA LEU A 312 -27.01 54.17 -48.16
C LEU A 312 -27.76 53.96 -49.47
N ALA A 313 -28.62 52.93 -49.56
CA ALA A 313 -29.44 52.68 -50.74
C ALA A 313 -30.35 53.87 -51.10
N GLU A 314 -30.97 54.51 -50.10
CA GLU A 314 -31.77 55.73 -50.29
C GLU A 314 -30.92 56.90 -50.81
N THR A 315 -29.72 57.13 -50.25
CA THR A 315 -28.81 58.19 -50.72
C THR A 315 -28.29 57.93 -52.13
N GLU A 316 -28.00 56.67 -52.49
CA GLU A 316 -27.61 56.30 -53.85
C GLU A 316 -28.75 56.51 -54.85
N GLN A 317 -30.00 56.24 -54.44
CA GLN A 317 -31.16 56.54 -55.27
C GLN A 317 -31.32 58.04 -55.48
N GLN A 318 -31.21 58.85 -54.43
CA GLN A 318 -31.26 60.31 -54.53
C GLN A 318 -30.13 60.84 -55.43
N ALA A 319 -28.91 60.31 -55.30
CA ALA A 319 -27.79 60.67 -56.16
C ALA A 319 -28.08 60.37 -57.64
N ARG A 320 -28.64 59.19 -57.93
CA ARG A 320 -29.09 58.81 -59.28
C ARG A 320 -30.18 59.73 -59.83
N GLU A 321 -31.15 60.11 -59.01
CA GLU A 321 -32.22 61.04 -59.41
C GLU A 321 -31.67 62.45 -59.73
N VAL A 322 -30.72 62.94 -58.92
CA VAL A 322 -30.03 64.22 -59.17
C VAL A 322 -29.21 64.14 -60.45
N GLU A 323 -28.47 63.06 -60.67
CA GLU A 323 -27.70 62.84 -61.89
C GLU A 323 -28.58 62.82 -63.15
N GLN A 324 -29.74 62.14 -63.08
CA GLN A 324 -30.74 62.13 -64.16
C GLN A 324 -31.33 63.52 -64.42
N ARG A 325 -31.61 64.29 -63.36
CA ARG A 325 -32.12 65.66 -63.51
C ARG A 325 -31.08 66.56 -64.17
N LEU A 326 -29.81 66.48 -63.75
CA LEU A 326 -28.72 67.25 -64.34
C LEU A 326 -28.47 66.88 -65.81
N THR A 327 -28.55 65.60 -66.16
CA THR A 327 -28.46 65.17 -67.56
C THR A 327 -29.64 65.66 -68.39
N HIS A 328 -30.86 65.63 -67.85
CA HIS A 328 -32.03 66.19 -68.53
C HIS A 328 -31.93 67.70 -68.74
N GLU A 329 -31.54 68.46 -67.70
CA GLU A 329 -31.32 69.91 -67.81
C GLU A 329 -30.22 70.23 -68.82
N ARG A 330 -29.12 69.47 -68.83
CA ARG A 330 -28.07 69.60 -69.84
C ARG A 330 -28.62 69.39 -71.25
N ASP A 331 -29.40 68.34 -71.48
CA ASP A 331 -29.94 68.01 -72.80
C ASP A 331 -30.98 69.05 -73.28
N GLU A 332 -31.80 69.59 -72.38
CA GLU A 332 -32.68 70.75 -72.62
C GLU A 332 -31.88 71.99 -73.02
N PHE A 333 -30.79 72.29 -72.30
CA PHE A 333 -29.89 73.40 -72.63
C PHE A 333 -29.23 73.23 -74.00
N VAL A 334 -28.78 72.02 -74.33
CA VAL A 334 -28.21 71.69 -75.64
C VAL A 334 -29.26 71.91 -76.74
N LYS A 335 -30.49 71.42 -76.57
CA LYS A 335 -31.59 71.65 -77.53
C LYS A 335 -31.92 73.13 -77.70
N TYR A 336 -31.93 73.89 -76.61
CA TYR A 336 -32.17 75.34 -76.66
C TYR A 336 -31.07 76.06 -77.44
N ALA A 337 -29.80 75.73 -77.19
CA ALA A 337 -28.65 76.27 -77.91
C ALA A 337 -28.72 75.94 -79.42
N ASP A 338 -29.03 74.70 -79.77
CA ASP A 338 -29.21 74.24 -81.16
C ASP A 338 -30.36 74.99 -81.86
N GLY A 339 -31.48 75.18 -81.16
CA GLY A 339 -32.62 75.95 -81.66
C GLY A 339 -32.33 77.44 -81.82
N LEU A 340 -31.46 78.00 -80.98
CA LEU A 340 -30.97 79.37 -81.11
C LEU A 340 -30.05 79.51 -82.32
N GLN A 341 -29.17 78.54 -82.53
CA GLN A 341 -28.26 78.48 -83.66
C GLN A 341 -29.01 78.36 -84.99
N LYS A 342 -30.02 77.49 -85.08
CA LYS A 342 -30.90 77.39 -86.26
C LYS A 342 -31.65 78.70 -86.55
N ARG A 343 -32.15 79.39 -85.52
CA ARG A 343 -32.79 80.71 -85.68
C ARG A 343 -31.81 81.78 -86.13
N TYR A 344 -30.59 81.78 -85.60
CA TYR A 344 -29.53 82.71 -85.98
C TYR A 344 -29.12 82.52 -87.46
N VAL A 345 -28.93 81.28 -87.90
CA VAL A 345 -28.64 80.96 -89.30
C VAL A 345 -29.82 81.33 -90.22
N GLY A 346 -31.06 81.08 -89.79
CA GLY A 346 -32.26 81.48 -90.53
C GLY A 346 -32.42 83.00 -90.71
N VAL A 347 -32.00 83.80 -89.72
CA VAL A 347 -32.00 85.27 -89.82
C VAL A 347 -30.94 85.76 -90.82
N LEU A 348 -29.76 85.14 -90.87
CA LEU A 348 -28.68 85.51 -91.79
C LEU A 348 -28.98 85.17 -93.27
N GLN A 349 -29.86 84.20 -93.53
CA GLN A 349 -30.24 83.78 -94.89
C GLN A 349 -31.53 84.45 -95.42
N SER A 350 -32.22 85.25 -94.60
CA SER A 350 -33.48 85.91 -94.98
C SER A 350 -33.29 87.14 -95.89
N ARG A 351 -33.97 87.13 -97.05
CA ARG A 351 -33.94 88.19 -98.07
C ARG A 351 -34.51 89.55 -97.61
N THR A 352 -35.37 89.59 -96.59
CA THR A 352 -35.90 90.83 -96.01
C THR A 352 -34.88 91.58 -95.15
N TRP A 353 -33.87 90.88 -94.60
CA TRP A 353 -32.84 91.49 -93.76
C TRP A 353 -31.78 92.24 -94.57
N ARG A 354 -31.57 91.88 -95.86
CA ARG A 354 -30.61 92.55 -96.75
C ARG A 354 -31.11 93.89 -97.32
N VAL A 355 -32.41 94.18 -97.28
CA VAL A 355 -33.00 95.41 -97.87
C VAL A 355 -33.22 96.53 -96.84
N MET A 356 -33.31 96.21 -95.54
CA MET A 356 -33.64 97.16 -94.46
C MET A 356 -32.41 97.64 -93.64
N ALA A 357 -31.26 97.78 -94.30
CA ALA A 357 -30.02 98.27 -93.68
C ALA A 357 -29.93 99.82 -93.57
N PRO A 358 -30.41 100.64 -94.52
CA PRO A 358 -30.17 102.09 -94.44
C PRO A 358 -31.06 102.85 -93.42
N ALA A 359 -32.17 102.26 -92.94
CA ALA A 359 -33.17 102.98 -92.15
C ALA A 359 -32.90 103.07 -90.62
N ARG A 360 -31.78 102.51 -90.11
CA ARG A 360 -31.55 102.39 -88.65
C ARG A 360 -30.62 103.43 -88.02
N VAL A 361 -30.11 104.39 -88.78
CA VAL A 361 -29.28 105.49 -88.24
C VAL A 361 -30.10 106.73 -87.84
N ALA A 362 -31.30 106.94 -88.41
CA ALA A 362 -32.08 108.17 -88.20
C ALA A 362 -33.02 108.17 -86.96
N GLY A 363 -33.17 107.06 -86.23
CA GLY A 363 -34.09 106.94 -85.09
C GLY A 363 -33.55 107.39 -83.72
N ARG A 364 -32.27 107.76 -83.62
CA ARG A 364 -31.62 108.10 -82.32
C ARG A 364 -31.63 109.60 -81.97
N PHE A 365 -32.12 110.48 -82.82
CA PHE A 365 -31.94 111.94 -82.62
C PHE A 365 -33.05 112.64 -81.81
N VAL A 366 -34.24 112.06 -81.59
CA VAL A 366 -35.39 112.82 -81.03
C VAL A 366 -35.91 112.32 -79.67
N ARG A 367 -35.39 111.21 -79.11
CA ARG A 367 -35.82 110.73 -77.78
C ARG A 367 -35.07 111.32 -76.58
N ARG A 368 -34.26 112.37 -76.79
CA ARG A 368 -33.40 113.02 -75.76
C ARG A 368 -33.98 114.31 -75.14
N LEU A 369 -35.26 114.65 -75.33
CA LEU A 369 -35.80 115.97 -74.93
C LEU A 369 -37.01 116.00 -73.97
N ARG A 370 -37.39 114.90 -73.30
CA ARG A 370 -38.37 114.98 -72.19
C ARG A 370 -37.94 114.11 -71.00
N GLY A 371 -37.43 114.74 -69.95
CA GLY A 371 -37.00 114.09 -68.72
C GLY A 371 -38.15 113.84 -67.74
N ARG A 372 -38.25 112.59 -67.24
CA ARG A 372 -38.73 112.14 -65.91
C ARG A 372 -38.69 110.59 -65.85
N PRO A 373 -38.60 109.96 -64.65
CA PRO A 373 -37.46 109.12 -64.29
C PRO A 373 -37.68 107.59 -64.41
N ALA A 374 -36.56 106.87 -64.39
CA ALA A 374 -36.42 105.43 -64.60
C ALA A 374 -36.90 104.58 -63.40
N ALA A 375 -37.67 103.53 -63.69
CA ALA A 375 -37.99 102.48 -62.75
C ALA A 375 -37.67 101.08 -63.34
N ARG A 376 -36.65 100.46 -62.71
CA ARG A 376 -36.36 99.03 -62.51
C ARG A 376 -36.24 98.09 -63.72
N SER A 377 -34.96 97.89 -64.10
CA SER A 377 -34.41 96.68 -64.69
C SER A 377 -34.74 95.44 -63.84
N LYS A 378 -35.40 94.44 -64.45
CA LYS A 378 -35.46 93.06 -63.95
C LYS A 378 -34.43 92.22 -64.70
N MET A 379 -33.15 92.40 -64.39
CA MET A 379 -32.15 91.36 -64.60
C MET A 379 -31.84 90.72 -63.24
N PRO A 380 -31.92 89.39 -63.11
CA PRO A 380 -31.42 88.71 -61.93
C PRO A 380 -29.92 88.97 -61.75
N LYS A 381 -29.51 89.30 -60.52
CA LYS A 381 -28.11 89.48 -60.13
C LYS A 381 -27.42 88.12 -60.01
N ARG A 382 -26.13 88.09 -60.36
CA ARG A 382 -25.20 86.97 -60.16
C ARG A 382 -25.07 86.65 -58.66
N PRO A 383 -25.32 85.41 -58.20
CA PRO A 383 -24.98 85.02 -56.83
C PRO A 383 -23.47 84.87 -56.66
N ALA A 384 -22.97 85.29 -55.51
CA ALA A 384 -21.56 85.25 -55.13
C ALA A 384 -21.13 83.83 -54.79
N VAL A 385 -19.92 83.46 -55.25
CA VAL A 385 -19.22 82.23 -54.84
C VAL A 385 -18.56 82.54 -53.50
N HIS A 386 -18.99 81.90 -52.42
CA HIS A 386 -18.24 81.85 -51.18
C HIS A 386 -17.40 80.57 -51.18
N ASP A 387 -16.10 80.79 -51.21
CA ASP A 387 -15.04 79.81 -51.24
C ASP A 387 -14.60 79.54 -49.80
N HIS A 388 -14.98 78.40 -49.23
CA HIS A 388 -14.45 77.90 -47.96
C HIS A 388 -14.37 76.37 -47.99
N GLY A 389 -13.23 75.84 -48.44
CA GLY A 389 -12.66 74.64 -47.84
C GLY A 389 -11.61 75.04 -46.78
N PRO A 390 -10.89 74.08 -46.18
CA PRO A 390 -11.35 72.94 -45.39
C PRO A 390 -10.73 73.00 -43.96
N SER A 391 -11.18 72.19 -43.00
CA SER A 391 -10.34 71.87 -41.83
C SER A 391 -10.36 70.38 -41.52
N ILE A 392 -9.29 69.73 -41.96
CA ILE A 392 -8.85 68.40 -41.53
C ILE A 392 -8.36 68.56 -40.08
N GLY A 393 -9.11 67.99 -39.13
CA GLY A 393 -8.66 67.82 -37.75
C GLY A 393 -7.94 66.49 -37.61
N HIS A 394 -6.63 66.56 -37.42
CA HIS A 394 -5.76 65.43 -37.11
C HIS A 394 -6.19 64.70 -35.83
N GLY A 395 -6.20 63.37 -35.91
CA GLY A 395 -6.33 62.50 -34.74
C GLY A 395 -5.05 62.45 -33.92
N GLU A 396 -5.19 62.58 -32.61
CA GLU A 396 -4.15 62.24 -31.65
C GLU A 396 -4.19 60.74 -31.36
N ARG A 397 -3.08 60.07 -31.69
CA ARG A 397 -2.74 58.73 -31.20
C ARG A 397 -1.99 58.90 -29.88
N ASN A 398 -2.56 58.47 -28.77
CA ASN A 398 -1.80 58.21 -27.56
C ASN A 398 -1.36 56.74 -27.54
N ARG A 399 -0.04 56.53 -27.54
CA ARG A 399 0.63 55.27 -27.20
C ARG A 399 0.91 55.23 -25.68
N PRO A 400 1.03 54.03 -25.08
CA PRO A 400 1.13 53.86 -23.64
C PRO A 400 2.56 54.06 -23.12
N SER A 401 2.68 54.62 -21.92
CA SER A 401 3.90 54.73 -21.13
C SER A 401 4.19 53.42 -20.38
N ALA A 402 5.47 53.04 -20.39
CA ALA A 402 6.01 51.89 -19.68
C ALA A 402 6.47 52.26 -18.25
N HIS A 403 6.22 51.33 -17.32
CA HIS A 403 7.03 50.94 -16.15
C HIS A 403 7.14 51.88 -14.93
N PRO A 404 7.46 51.34 -13.72
CA PRO A 404 8.02 50.00 -13.38
C PRO A 404 7.00 48.88 -13.20
#